data_AF-A0A6F8XAL4-F1
#
_entry.id   AF-A0A6F8XAL4-F1
#
_cell.length_a   1.000
_cell.length_b   1.000
_cell.length_c   1.000
_cell.angle_alpha   90.00
_cell.angle_beta   90.00
_cell.angle_gamma   90.00
#
_symmetry.space_group_name_H-M   'P 1'
#
loop_
_entity.id
_entity.type
_entity.pdbx_description
1 polymer ?
#
loop_
_entity_poly.entity_id
_entity_poly.type
_entity_poly.pdbx_seq_one_letter_code
_entity_poly.pdbx_strand_id
1 'polypeptide(L)' 'MADEKQKTITIDGTEYNVADLSENARNQVVNLRVTDAEIEKLKLQLAIYQTARTAYARALGAELPKETH' A
#
# COMPACT_ATOMS: atom_id res chain seq x y z
N MET A 1 12.93 1.14 38.85
CA MET A 1 12.42 2.16 37.92
C MET A 1 12.49 1.51 36.55
N ALA A 2 11.38 0.92 36.11
CA ALA A 2 11.35 0.00 34.98
C ALA A 2 10.93 0.76 33.72
N ASP A 3 11.84 0.79 32.75
CA ASP A 3 11.64 0.99 31.32
C ASP A 3 10.35 1.71 30.88
N GLU A 4 10.36 3.04 30.92
CA GLU A 4 9.59 3.81 29.94
C GLU A 4 10.20 3.52 28.57
N LYS A 5 9.79 2.42 27.94
CA LYS A 5 10.12 2.12 26.55
C LYS A 5 9.65 3.31 25.73
N GLN A 6 10.58 4.19 25.36
CA GLN A 6 10.38 5.28 24.41
C GLN A 6 9.74 4.65 23.17
N LYS A 7 8.43 4.85 23.01
CA LYS A 7 7.73 4.42 21.81
C LYS A 7 8.20 5.39 20.74
N THR A 8 9.18 5.00 19.95
CA THR A 8 9.54 5.75 18.76
C THR A 8 8.65 5.31 17.60
N ILE A 9 8.31 6.26 16.74
CA ILE A 9 7.64 5.99 15.48
C ILE A 9 8.46 6.61 14.36
N THR A 10 8.63 5.84 13.28
CA THR A 10 9.24 6.35 12.07
C THR A 10 8.15 6.96 11.19
N ILE A 11 8.32 8.23 10.82
CA ILE A 11 7.47 8.97 9.87
C ILE A 11 8.41 9.45 8.78
N ASP A 12 8.14 9.11 7.51
CA ASP A 12 8.96 9.50 6.35
C ASP A 12 10.46 9.21 6.51
N GLY A 13 10.80 8.09 7.15
CA GLY A 13 12.19 7.68 7.40
C GLY A 13 12.90 8.40 8.55
N THR A 14 12.22 9.33 9.24
CA THR A 14 12.73 10.01 10.43
C THR A 14 12.09 9.41 11.68
N GLU A 15 12.91 9.11 12.69
CA GLU A 15 12.45 8.55 13.95
C GLU A 15 12.04 9.66 14.93
N TYR A 16 10.81 9.57 15.44
CA TYR A 16 10.24 10.52 16.39
C TYR A 16 9.83 9.79 17.66
N ASN A 17 10.14 10.36 18.83
CA ASN A 17 9.59 9.87 20.08
C ASN A 17 8.12 10.26 20.18
N VAL A 18 7.24 9.30 20.45
CA VAL A 18 5.79 9.52 20.58
C VAL A 18 5.45 10.49 21.70
N ALA A 19 6.30 10.57 22.74
CA ALA A 19 6.14 11.52 23.83
C ALA A 19 6.29 12.99 23.37
N ASP A 20 7.10 13.23 22.34
CA ASP A 20 7.41 14.58 21.84
C ASP A 20 6.36 15.08 20.84
N LEU A 21 5.43 14.22 20.42
CA LEU A 21 4.39 14.55 19.44
C LEU A 21 3.16 15.17 20.11
N SER A 22 2.61 16.20 19.48
CA SER A 22 1.28 16.71 19.85
C SER A 22 0.20 15.65 19.65
N GLU A 23 -0.93 15.78 20.33
CA GLU A 23 -2.08 14.88 20.14
C GLU A 23 -2.56 14.89 18.68
N ASN A 24 -2.61 16.09 18.07
CA ASN A 24 -2.94 16.24 16.65
C ASN A 24 -1.95 15.50 15.75
N ALA A 25 -0.64 15.61 16.02
CA ALA A 25 0.37 14.89 15.23
C ALA A 25 0.19 13.38 15.34
N ARG A 26 -0.07 12.84 16.53
CA ARG A 26 -0.35 11.41 16.74
C ARG A 26 -1.57 10.95 15.95
N ASN A 27 -2.64 11.73 15.94
CA ASN A 27 -3.84 11.43 15.16
C ASN A 27 -3.55 11.40 13.65
N GLN A 28 -2.76 12.33 13.14
CA GLN A 28 -2.39 12.33 11.73
C GLN A 28 -1.52 11.12 11.34
N VAL A 29 -0.62 10.67 12.23
CA VAL A 29 0.15 9.43 11.99
C VAL A 29 -0.77 8.22 11.87
N VAL A 30 -1.79 8.12 12.72
CA VAL A 30 -2.77 7.03 12.62
C VAL A 30 -3.50 7.10 11.29
N ASN A 31 -3.96 8.28 10.88
CA ASN A 31 -4.64 8.47 9.60
C ASN A 31 -3.75 8.08 8.41
N LEU A 32 -2.46 8.48 8.43
CA LEU A 32 -1.48 8.10 7.41
C LEU A 32 -1.35 6.58 7.32
N ARG A 33 -1.12 5.90 8.45
CA ARG A 33 -0.97 4.43 8.48
C ARG A 33 -2.19 3.70 7.94
N VAL A 34 -3.39 4.17 8.28
CA VAL A 34 -4.64 3.59 7.76
C VAL A 34 -4.74 3.83 6.25
N THR A 35 -4.40 5.02 5.78
CA THR A 35 -4.43 5.36 4.35
C THR A 35 -3.43 4.52 3.56
N ASP A 36 -2.21 4.34 4.07
CA ASP A 36 -1.19 3.50 3.44
C ASP A 36 -1.64 2.04 3.34
N ALA A 37 -2.27 1.51 4.39
CA ALA A 37 -2.81 0.14 4.38
C ALA A 37 -3.91 -0.04 3.31
N GLU A 38 -4.81 0.94 3.14
CA GLU A 38 -5.82 0.90 2.09
C GLU A 38 -5.20 1.05 0.69
N ILE A 39 -4.16 1.86 0.53
CA ILE A 39 -3.40 1.96 -0.74
C ILE A 39 -2.81 0.60 -1.11
N GLU A 40 -2.16 -0.10 -0.17
CA GLU A 40 -1.59 -1.43 -0.42
C GLU A 40 -2.66 -2.47 -0.79
N LYS A 41 -3.81 -2.42 -0.14
CA LYS A 41 -4.97 -3.27 -0.49
C LYS A 41 -5.49 -2.97 -1.90
N LEU A 42 -5.57 -1.72 -2.30
CA LEU A 42 -5.95 -1.34 -3.67
C LEU A 42 -4.92 -1.82 -4.70
N LYS A 43 -3.62 -1.74 -4.40
CA LYS A 43 -2.56 -2.28 -5.26
C LYS A 43 -2.70 -3.79 -5.44
N LEU A 44 -3.03 -4.53 -4.37
CA LEU A 44 -3.30 -5.97 -4.46
C LEU A 44 -4.49 -6.27 -5.38
N GLN A 45 -5.60 -5.54 -5.21
CA GLN A 45 -6.77 -5.69 -6.09
C GLN A 45 -6.41 -5.36 -7.55
N LEU A 46 -5.65 -4.30 -7.78
CA LEU A 46 -5.20 -3.92 -9.12
C LEU A 46 -4.37 -5.03 -9.77
N ALA A 47 -3.47 -5.68 -9.02
CA ALA A 47 -2.66 -6.79 -9.53
C ALA A 47 -3.52 -7.99 -9.96
N ILE A 48 -4.59 -8.29 -9.22
CA ILE A 48 -5.57 -9.32 -9.58
C ILE A 48 -6.24 -8.97 -10.91
N TYR A 49 -6.74 -7.73 -11.06
CA TYR A 49 -7.38 -7.29 -12.29
C TYR A 49 -6.42 -7.24 -13.49
N GLN A 50 -5.17 -6.85 -13.28
CA GLN A 50 -4.14 -6.88 -14.33
C GLN A 50 -3.88 -8.31 -14.82
N THR A 51 -3.87 -9.28 -13.91
CA THR A 51 -3.73 -10.71 -14.24
C THR A 51 -4.93 -11.18 -15.08
N ALA A 52 -6.16 -10.88 -14.63
CA ALA A 52 -7.37 -11.22 -15.37
C ALA A 52 -7.41 -10.58 -16.77
N ARG A 53 -7.08 -9.29 -16.87
CA ARG A 53 -6.98 -8.58 -18.15
C ARG A 53 -5.99 -9.25 -19.10
N THR A 54 -4.83 -9.67 -18.58
CA THR A 54 -3.81 -10.36 -19.38
C THR A 54 -4.32 -11.71 -19.88
N ALA A 55 -5.03 -12.47 -19.04
CA ALA A 55 -5.65 -13.73 -19.45
C ALA A 55 -6.69 -13.52 -20.56
N TYR A 56 -7.58 -12.53 -20.41
CA TYR A 56 -8.57 -12.20 -21.43
C TYR A 56 -7.95 -11.71 -22.74
N ALA A 57 -6.89 -10.90 -22.68
CA ALA A 57 -6.17 -10.46 -23.87
C ALA A 57 -5.53 -11.64 -24.62
N ARG A 58 -4.98 -12.62 -23.91
CA ARG A 58 -4.43 -13.85 -24.50
C ARG A 58 -5.51 -14.71 -25.14
N ALA A 59 -6.64 -14.89 -24.46
CA ALA A 59 -7.78 -15.63 -24.99
C ALA A 59 -8.30 -15.00 -26.29
N LEU A 60 -8.52 -13.68 -26.27
CA LEU A 60 -8.93 -12.92 -27.45
C LEU A 60 -7.91 -13.06 -28.59
N GLY A 61 -6.62 -12.91 -28.31
CA GLY A 61 -5.56 -13.08 -29.31
C GLY A 61 -5.51 -14.47 -29.96
N ALA A 62 -5.99 -15.51 -29.28
CA ALA A 62 -6.10 -16.86 -29.84
C ALA A 62 -7.32 -17.03 -30.76
N GLU A 63 -8.37 -16.24 -30.55
CA GLU A 63 -9.59 -16.22 -31.38
C GLU A 63 -9.45 -15.31 -32.61
N LEU A 64 -8.60 -14.29 -32.53
CA LEU A 64 -8.34 -13.40 -33.65
C LEU A 64 -7.62 -14.13 -34.80
N PRO A 65 -7.97 -13.83 -36.05
CA PRO A 65 -7.28 -14.40 -37.20
C PRO A 65 -5.81 -14.02 -37.15
N LYS A 66 -4.93 -15.02 -37.30
CA LYS A 66 -3.50 -14.78 -37.45
C LYS A 66 -3.29 -14.19 -38.84
N GLU A 67 -2.68 -13.01 -38.94
CA GLU A 67 -2.24 -12.50 -40.23
C GLU A 67 -1.17 -13.44 -40.79
N THR A 68 -1.57 -14.34 -41.68
CA THR A 68 -0.68 -15.04 -42.60
C THR A 68 -0.22 -14.03 -43.64
N HIS A 69 1.01 -13.53 -43.48
CA HIS A 69 1.74 -12.87 -44.55
C HIS A 69 2.53 -13.88 -45.37
#